data_AF-T2IJ88-F1
#
_entry.id   AF-T2IJ88-F1
#
_cell.length_a   1.000
_cell.length_b   1.000
_cell.length_c   1.000
_cell.angle_alpha   90.00
_cell.angle_beta   90.00
_cell.angle_gamma   90.00
#
_symmetry.space_group_name_H-M   'P 1'
#
loop_
_entity.id
_entity.type
_entity.pdbx_description
1 polymer ?
#
loop_
_entity_poly.entity_id
_entity_poly.type
_entity_poly.pdbx_seq_one_letter_code
_entity_poly.pdbx_strand_id
1 'polypeptide(L)'
;MGTLFGEEVKTRIKEKLLSECNLHTIVRLPNGVFNPYTSIKTNLLFFTKGESTKNIWFYEHPYPPGYKSYSKTKPIKIEEFAAEKTCWNNREENEFAWCVSIEEIKANGYNLDIKNPYQ
;
A
#
# COMPACT_ATOMS: atom_id res chain seq x y z
N MET A 1 25.01 -19.21 3.08
CA MET A 1 23.91 -20.03 3.62
C MET A 1 23.16 -19.18 4.64
N GLY A 2 22.16 -18.42 4.20
CA GLY A 2 21.52 -17.42 5.06
C GLY A 2 20.02 -17.36 4.85
N THR A 3 19.32 -17.43 5.98
CA THR A 3 18.03 -16.76 6.24
C THR A 3 16.73 -17.46 5.81
N LEU A 4 16.51 -18.70 6.24
CA LEU A 4 15.16 -19.29 6.29
C LEU A 4 14.25 -18.64 7.36
N PHE A 5 14.82 -17.97 8.37
CA PHE A 5 14.04 -17.33 9.45
C PHE A 5 13.44 -15.96 9.09
N GLY A 6 13.85 -15.36 7.96
CA GLY A 6 13.43 -14.02 7.59
C GLY A 6 11.97 -13.95 7.11
N GLU A 7 11.51 -14.97 6.39
CA GLU A 7 10.15 -15.02 5.85
C GLU A 7 9.13 -15.43 6.91
N GLU A 8 9.38 -16.47 7.70
CA GLU A 8 8.46 -16.92 8.76
C GLU A 8 8.16 -15.83 9.80
N VAL A 9 9.19 -15.09 10.24
CA VAL A 9 9.00 -14.01 11.22
C VAL A 9 8.20 -12.84 10.62
N LYS A 10 8.46 -12.48 9.36
CA LYS A 10 7.71 -11.42 8.67
C LYS A 10 6.24 -11.80 8.51
N THR A 11 5.95 -13.04 8.13
CA THR A 11 4.58 -13.54 7.97
C THR A 11 3.82 -13.53 9.29
N ARG A 12 4.44 -14.02 10.38
CA ARG A 12 3.85 -13.96 11.73
C ARG A 12 3.54 -12.54 12.21
N ILE A 13 4.43 -11.58 11.93
CA ILE A 13 4.21 -10.17 12.29
C ILE A 13 3.00 -9.61 11.52
N LYS A 14 2.89 -9.91 10.22
CA LYS A 14 1.76 -9.46 9.40
C LYS A 14 0.46 -10.11 9.85
N GLU A 15 0.46 -11.42 10.12
CA GLU A 15 -0.69 -12.14 10.66
C GLU A 15 -1.17 -11.50 11.96
N LYS A 16 -0.25 -11.26 12.91
CA LYS A 16 -0.57 -10.61 14.17
C LYS A 16 -1.13 -9.20 13.97
N LEU A 17 -0.53 -8.42 13.07
CA LEU A 17 -1.01 -7.09 12.70
C LEU A 17 -2.45 -7.15 12.15
N LEU A 18 -2.75 -8.06 11.20
CA LEU A 18 -4.07 -8.17 10.60
C LEU A 18 -5.13 -8.75 11.56
N SER A 19 -4.70 -9.52 12.55
CA SER A 19 -5.57 -10.10 13.58
C SER A 19 -5.91 -9.10 14.69
N GLU A 20 -4.92 -8.35 15.18
CA GLU A 20 -5.09 -7.38 16.28
C GLU A 20 -5.42 -5.96 15.82
N CYS A 21 -5.15 -5.64 14.56
CA CYS A 21 -5.42 -4.35 13.95
C CYS A 21 -6.19 -4.50 12.65
N ASN A 22 -7.06 -3.54 12.38
CA ASN A 22 -7.86 -3.43 11.19
C ASN A 22 -7.10 -2.57 10.18
N LEU A 23 -6.28 -3.23 9.34
CA LEU A 23 -5.59 -2.64 8.21
C LEU A 23 -6.59 -2.39 7.08
N HIS A 24 -7.26 -1.24 7.15
CA HIS A 24 -8.34 -0.91 6.23
C HIS A 24 -7.83 -0.33 4.90
N THR A 25 -6.62 0.24 4.85
CA THR A 25 -6.12 0.89 3.62
C THR A 25 -4.59 0.83 3.50
N ILE A 26 -4.11 0.59 2.28
CA ILE A 26 -2.71 0.60 1.87
C ILE A 26 -2.57 1.55 0.68
N VAL A 27 -1.79 2.62 0.82
CA VAL A 27 -1.50 3.55 -0.27
C VAL A 27 -0.08 3.31 -0.77
N ARG A 28 0.08 2.89 -2.02
CA ARG A 28 1.36 2.67 -2.68
C ARG A 28 1.81 3.95 -3.33
N LEU A 29 2.95 4.45 -2.87
CA LEU A 29 3.57 5.63 -3.43
C LEU A 29 4.58 5.23 -4.50
N PRO A 30 4.63 5.96 -5.62
CA PRO A 30 5.58 5.74 -6.69
C PRO A 30 7.05 5.96 -6.30
N ASN A 31 7.95 5.63 -7.23
CA ASN A 31 9.38 5.74 -7.00
C ASN A 31 9.84 7.19 -6.88
N GLY A 32 10.78 7.41 -5.96
CA GLY A 32 11.48 8.68 -5.80
C GLY A 32 10.71 9.74 -5.02
N VAL A 33 9.56 9.40 -4.42
CA VAL A 33 8.78 10.32 -3.57
C VAL A 33 9.62 10.85 -2.39
N PHE A 34 10.54 10.04 -1.88
CA PHE A 34 11.45 10.41 -0.79
C PHE A 34 12.87 10.74 -1.26
N ASN A 35 13.07 11.10 -2.53
CA ASN A 35 14.38 11.54 -2.99
C ASN A 35 14.85 12.82 -2.27
N PRO A 36 16.13 12.92 -1.85
CA PRO A 36 17.25 12.02 -2.12
C PRO A 36 17.47 10.93 -1.04
N TYR A 37 16.59 10.79 -0.06
CA TYR A 37 16.76 9.86 1.07
C TYR A 37 16.56 8.40 0.63
N THR A 38 15.59 8.15 -0.23
CA THR A 38 15.41 6.83 -0.85
C THR A 38 14.69 6.90 -2.18
N SER A 39 15.16 6.08 -3.12
CA SER A 39 14.58 5.92 -4.46
C SER A 39 13.55 4.79 -4.54
N ILE A 40 13.31 4.06 -3.44
CA ILE A 40 12.44 2.88 -3.43
C ILE A 40 10.97 3.27 -3.37
N LYS A 41 10.10 2.45 -3.98
CA LYS A 41 8.65 2.51 -3.77
C LYS A 41 8.34 2.37 -2.29
N THR A 42 7.46 3.21 -1.79
CA THR A 42 7.07 3.21 -0.37
C THR A 42 5.58 2.94 -0.26
N ASN A 43 5.17 2.25 0.80
CA ASN A 43 3.76 1.98 1.06
C ASN A 43 3.36 2.61 2.40
N LEU A 44 2.20 3.26 2.43
CA LEU A 44 1.58 3.78 3.63
C LEU A 44 0.51 2.79 4.10
N LEU A 45 0.63 2.32 5.33
CA LEU A 45 -0.29 1.37 5.95
C LEU A 45 -1.19 2.12 6.94
N PHE A 46 -2.50 2.10 6.70
CA PHE A 46 -3.49 2.71 7.58
C PHE A 46 -4.27 1.63 8.30
N PHE A 47 -4.03 1.52 9.61
CA PHE A 47 -4.67 0.51 10.44
C PHE A 47 -5.17 1.10 11.76
N THR A 48 -6.24 0.51 12.28
CA THR A 48 -6.81 0.84 13.59
C THR A 48 -6.61 -0.33 14.54
N LYS A 49 -6.06 -0.10 15.73
CA LYS A 49 -5.84 -1.16 16.73
C LYS A 49 -7.14 -1.53 17.43
N GLY A 50 -7.33 -2.83 17.71
CA GLY A 50 -8.46 -3.32 18.52
C GLY A 50 -9.59 -3.94 17.69
N GLU A 51 -9.45 -3.96 16.38
CA GLU A 51 -10.39 -4.61 15.46
C GLU A 51 -9.61 -5.54 14.53
N SER A 52 -10.23 -6.63 14.09
CA SER A 52 -9.63 -7.53 13.10
C SER A 52 -9.82 -7.01 11.68
N THR A 53 -8.80 -7.19 10.82
CA THR A 53 -8.90 -6.82 9.41
C THR A 53 -9.88 -7.73 8.68
N LYS A 54 -10.82 -7.13 7.94
CA LYS A 54 -11.76 -7.84 7.07
C LYS A 54 -11.43 -7.64 5.61
N ASN A 55 -11.35 -6.37 5.20
CA ASN A 55 -11.09 -5.95 3.83
C ASN A 55 -10.01 -4.88 3.83
N ILE A 56 -9.10 -4.96 2.87
CA ILE A 56 -7.99 -4.03 2.70
C ILE A 56 -8.18 -3.30 1.38
N TRP A 57 -8.28 -1.98 1.45
CA TRP A 57 -8.28 -1.14 0.26
C TRP A 57 -6.86 -0.86 -0.18
N PHE A 58 -6.53 -1.19 -1.42
CA PHE A 58 -5.28 -0.82 -2.04
C PHE A 58 -5.52 0.41 -2.91
N TYR A 59 -4.61 1.37 -2.83
CA TYR A 59 -4.61 2.55 -3.69
C TYR A 59 -3.21 2.75 -4.24
N GLU A 60 -3.07 2.86 -5.56
CA GLU A 60 -1.81 3.13 -6.23
C GLU A 60 -1.79 4.58 -6.72
N HIS A 61 -0.93 5.40 -6.11
CA HIS A 61 -0.81 6.81 -6.48
C HIS A 61 -0.22 6.92 -7.91
N PRO A 62 -0.99 7.42 -8.89
CA PRO A 62 -0.51 7.55 -10.25
C PRO A 62 0.53 8.66 -10.36
N TYR A 63 1.38 8.59 -11.39
CA TYR A 63 2.22 9.74 -11.71
C TYR A 63 1.38 10.83 -12.39
N PRO A 64 1.68 12.11 -12.12
CA PRO A 64 1.07 13.20 -12.86
C PRO A 64 1.49 13.13 -14.34
N PRO A 65 0.70 13.73 -15.25
CA PRO A 65 0.99 13.68 -16.68
C PRO A 65 2.40 14.20 -16.99
N GLY A 66 3.19 13.36 -17.69
CA GLY A 66 4.56 13.68 -18.09
C GLY A 66 5.64 13.33 -17.05
N TYR A 67 5.29 12.73 -15.90
CA TYR A 67 6.25 12.27 -14.91
C TYR A 67 6.48 10.77 -15.03
N LYS A 68 7.75 10.36 -14.97
CA LYS A 68 8.18 8.96 -14.92
C LYS A 68 8.77 8.57 -13.55
N SER A 69 9.19 9.56 -12.78
CA SER A 69 9.73 9.42 -11.42
C SER A 69 9.72 10.77 -10.70
N TYR A 70 9.66 10.73 -9.37
CA TYR A 70 9.86 11.90 -8.53
C TYR A 70 11.35 12.12 -8.22
N SER A 71 11.76 13.37 -8.08
CA SER A 71 13.16 13.75 -7.84
C SER A 71 13.25 15.00 -6.95
N LYS A 72 14.46 15.36 -6.53
CA LYS A 72 14.69 16.57 -5.73
C LYS A 72 14.17 17.86 -6.41
N THR A 73 14.20 17.91 -7.75
CA THR A 73 13.72 19.06 -8.53
C THR A 73 12.22 18.98 -8.86
N LYS A 74 11.64 17.79 -8.71
CA LYS A 74 10.23 17.50 -8.99
C LYS A 74 9.66 16.64 -7.85
N PRO A 75 9.45 17.24 -6.66
CA PRO A 75 8.89 16.52 -5.52
C PRO A 75 7.40 16.26 -5.73
N ILE A 76 6.87 15.29 -4.98
CA ILE A 76 5.43 15.08 -4.90
C ILE A 76 4.78 16.31 -4.27
N LYS A 77 3.66 16.75 -4.84
CA LYS A 77 2.90 17.89 -4.32
C LYS A 77 1.66 17.41 -3.59
N ILE A 78 1.26 18.17 -2.57
CA ILE A 78 0.03 17.87 -1.82
C ILE A 78 -1.23 17.92 -2.68
N GLU A 79 -1.19 18.68 -3.77
CA GLU A 79 -2.26 18.80 -4.77
C GLU A 79 -2.55 17.45 -5.43
N GLU A 80 -1.53 16.61 -5.61
CA GLU A 80 -1.65 15.28 -6.22
C GLU A 80 -2.44 14.34 -5.30
N PHE A 81 -2.39 14.57 -3.98
CA PHE A 81 -3.17 13.83 -2.99
C PHE A 81 -4.67 14.17 -2.98
N ALA A 82 -5.12 15.10 -3.83
CA ALA A 82 -6.55 15.43 -3.93
C ALA A 82 -7.38 14.25 -4.46
N ALA A 83 -6.80 13.47 -5.39
CA ALA A 83 -7.43 12.27 -5.92
C ALA A 83 -7.60 11.21 -4.82
N GLU A 84 -6.56 10.99 -4.00
CA GLU A 84 -6.61 10.09 -2.83
C GLU A 84 -7.67 10.53 -1.84
N LYS A 85 -7.71 11.82 -1.50
CA LYS A 85 -8.70 12.33 -0.53
C LYS A 85 -10.12 12.14 -1.02
N THR A 86 -10.34 12.27 -2.34
CA THR A 86 -11.65 12.02 -2.95
C THR A 86 -11.99 10.53 -2.87
N CYS A 87 -11.07 9.66 -3.29
CA CYS A 87 -11.25 8.20 -3.21
C CYS A 87 -11.38 7.69 -1.76
N TRP A 88 -10.76 8.37 -0.79
CA TRP A 88 -10.85 8.00 0.63
C TRP A 88 -12.26 8.13 1.17
N ASN A 89 -12.97 9.20 0.77
CA ASN A 89 -14.36 9.47 1.16
C ASN A 89 -15.36 8.68 0.31
N ASN A 90 -15.01 8.37 -0.94
CA ASN A 90 -15.84 7.60 -1.86
C ASN A 90 -15.03 6.42 -2.43
N ARG A 91 -14.97 5.33 -1.67
CA ARG A 91 -14.15 4.15 -1.99
C ARG A 91 -14.83 3.33 -3.07
N GLU A 92 -14.46 3.59 -4.31
CA GLU A 92 -14.95 2.87 -5.49
C GLU A 92 -13.79 2.14 -6.18
N GLU A 93 -14.05 0.93 -6.65
CA GLU A 93 -13.06 0.16 -7.41
C GLU A 93 -12.84 0.81 -8.78
N ASN A 94 -11.57 1.05 -9.12
CA ASN A 94 -11.14 1.69 -10.35
C ASN A 94 -9.70 1.25 -10.69
N GLU A 95 -9.14 1.79 -11.77
CA GLU A 95 -7.79 1.45 -12.23
C GLU A 95 -6.66 1.78 -11.23
N PHE A 96 -6.92 2.60 -10.21
CA PHE A 96 -5.98 2.98 -9.16
C PHE A 96 -6.33 2.38 -7.79
N ALA A 97 -7.58 2.00 -7.56
CA ALA A 97 -8.07 1.55 -6.26
C ALA A 97 -8.84 0.23 -6.37
N TRP A 98 -8.49 -0.75 -5.56
CA TRP A 98 -9.17 -2.05 -5.52
C TRP A 98 -9.25 -2.59 -4.10
N CYS A 99 -10.27 -3.39 -3.83
CA CYS A 99 -10.47 -4.00 -2.52
C CYS A 99 -10.05 -5.46 -2.54
N VAL A 100 -9.31 -5.90 -1.53
CA VAL A 100 -8.89 -7.30 -1.36
C VAL A 100 -9.38 -7.80 -0.02
N SER A 101 -9.98 -8.98 0.00
CA SER A 101 -10.45 -9.61 1.22
C SER A 101 -9.29 -10.16 2.06
N ILE A 102 -9.45 -10.21 3.38
CA ILE A 102 -8.45 -10.84 4.26
C ILE A 102 -8.23 -12.31 3.92
N GLU A 103 -9.24 -12.99 3.36
CA GLU A 103 -9.17 -14.39 2.94
C GLU A 103 -8.19 -14.58 1.78
N GLU A 104 -8.21 -13.69 0.78
CA GLU A 104 -7.24 -13.69 -0.31
C GLU A 104 -5.82 -13.39 0.17
N ILE A 105 -5.67 -12.47 1.13
CA ILE A 105 -4.39 -12.16 1.74
C ILE A 105 -3.84 -13.37 2.50
N LYS A 106 -4.70 -14.08 3.25
CA LYS A 106 -4.34 -15.33 3.94
C LYS A 106 -3.96 -16.43 2.95
N ALA A 107 -4.72 -16.61 1.88
CA ALA A 107 -4.42 -17.57 0.83
C ALA A 107 -3.07 -17.30 0.14
N ASN A 108 -2.69 -16.02 0.03
CA ASN A 108 -1.38 -15.57 -0.45
C ASN A 108 -0.27 -15.54 0.63
N GLY A 109 -0.46 -16.21 1.77
CA GLY A 109 0.56 -16.30 2.83
C GLY A 109 0.81 -14.98 3.55
N TYR A 110 -0.25 -14.18 3.79
CA TYR A 110 -0.18 -12.85 4.37
C TYR A 110 0.69 -11.87 3.55
N ASN A 111 0.72 -12.04 2.22
CA ASN A 111 1.41 -11.10 1.36
C ASN A 111 0.57 -9.82 1.16
N LEU A 112 1.10 -8.68 1.61
CA LEU A 112 0.50 -7.36 1.46
C LEU A 112 1.00 -6.62 0.21
N ASP A 113 1.92 -7.21 -0.56
CA ASP A 113 2.37 -6.66 -1.84
C ASP A 113 1.46 -7.15 -2.98
N ILE A 114 0.18 -6.79 -2.90
CA ILE A 114 -0.78 -7.11 -3.95
C ILE A 114 -0.55 -6.15 -5.13
N LYS A 115 -0.41 -6.70 -6.33
CA LYS A 115 -0.28 -5.92 -7.56
C LYS A 115 -1.65 -5.42 -8.00
N ASN A 116 -1.66 -4.28 -8.66
CA ASN A 116 -2.86 -3.72 -9.25
C ASN A 116 -3.39 -4.70 -10.32
N PRO A 117 -4.63 -5.21 -10.20
CA PRO A 117 -5.19 -6.16 -11.16
C PRO A 117 -5.50 -5.51 -12.52
N TYR A 118 -5.50 -4.18 -12.60
CA TYR A 118 -5.79 -3.42 -13.81
C TYR A 118 -4.54 -2.99 -14.60
N GLN A 119 -3.32 -3.31 -14.11
CA GLN A 119 -2.03 -3.01 -14.78
C GLN A 119 -1.28 -4.25 -15.27
#